data_AF-A0A9E6FEU7-F1
#
_entry.id   AF-A0A9E6FEU7-F1
#
_cell.length_a   1.000
_cell.length_b   1.000
_cell.length_c   1.000
_cell.angle_alpha   90.00
_cell.angle_beta   90.00
_cell.angle_gamma   90.00
#
_symmetry.space_group_name_H-M   'P 1'
#
loop_
_entity.id
_entity.type
_entity.pdbx_description
1 polymer ?
#
loop_
_entity_poly.entity_id
_entity_poly.type
_entity_poly.pdbx_seq_one_letter_code
_entity_poly.pdbx_strand_id
1 'polypeptide(L)' 'MLVDVAGAEVAKWNGGTFVQTVPVTEDKLYQLVEMDVSGEHVLELRFKSNTLEAFAFTFG' A
#
# COMPACT_ATOMS: atom_id res chain seq x y z
N MET A 1 -18.88 11.74 -19.72
CA MET A 1 -18.84 10.51 -18.89
C MET A 1 -17.75 10.75 -17.86
N LEU A 2 -18.14 11.21 -16.67
CA LEU A 2 -17.22 11.39 -15.55
C LEU A 2 -16.95 9.98 -15.02
N VAL A 3 -15.73 9.49 -15.24
CA VAL A 3 -15.30 8.22 -14.66
C VAL A 3 -15.12 8.48 -13.17
N ASP A 4 -15.98 7.88 -12.38
CA ASP A 4 -15.83 7.76 -10.93
C ASP A 4 -14.49 7.06 -10.69
N VAL A 5 -13.45 7.83 -10.35
CA VAL A 5 -12.17 7.25 -9.93
C VAL A 5 -12.38 6.80 -8.51
N ALA A 6 -13.01 5.64 -8.34
CA ALA A 6 -13.00 4.95 -7.05
C ALA A 6 -11.52 4.81 -6.66
N GLY A 7 -11.10 5.62 -5.68
CA GLY A 7 -9.69 5.73 -5.28
C GLY A 7 -9.12 4.34 -5.11
N ALA A 8 -7.99 4.07 -5.76
CA ALA A 8 -7.46 2.72 -5.79
C ALA A 8 -7.02 2.30 -4.38
N GLU A 9 -7.11 1.02 -4.06
CA GLU A 9 -6.86 0.52 -2.71
C GLU A 9 -5.66 -0.44 -2.67
N VAL A 10 -4.83 -0.28 -1.64
CA VAL A 10 -3.74 -1.21 -1.32
C VAL A 10 -4.03 -1.89 0.02
N ALA A 11 -4.17 -3.21 0.01
CA ALA A 11 -4.29 -4.00 1.23
C ALA A 11 -2.90 -4.40 1.73
N LYS A 12 -2.63 -4.14 3.02
CA LYS A 12 -1.37 -4.47 3.69
C LYS A 12 -1.50 -5.74 4.51
N TRP A 13 -0.49 -6.60 4.40
CA TRP A 13 -0.38 -7.84 5.16
C TRP A 13 1.01 -7.97 5.78
N ASN A 14 1.08 -8.34 7.05
CA ASN A 14 2.33 -8.57 7.79
C ASN A 14 2.34 -10.02 8.29
N GLY A 15 3.32 -10.82 7.86
CA GLY A 15 3.41 -12.23 8.24
C GLY A 15 2.14 -13.03 7.92
N GLY A 16 1.46 -12.72 6.81
CA GLY A 16 0.20 -13.36 6.41
C GLY A 16 -1.05 -12.88 7.15
N THR A 17 -0.93 -11.91 8.07
CA THR A 17 -2.08 -11.29 8.75
C THR A 17 -2.44 -9.97 8.08
N PHE A 18 -3.72 -9.78 7.75
CA PHE A 18 -4.22 -8.51 7.22
C PHE A 18 -4.11 -7.41 8.27
N VAL A 19 -3.58 -6.26 7.88
CA VAL A 19 -3.39 -5.11 8.78
C VAL A 19 -4.44 -4.04 8.50
N GLN A 20 -4.46 -3.50 7.28
CA GLN A 20 -5.41 -2.47 6.87
C GLN A 20 -5.42 -2.27 5.34
N THR A 21 -6.41 -1.54 4.86
CA THR A 21 -6.46 -0.99 3.50
C THR A 21 -6.02 0.47 3.51
N VAL A 22 -5.19 0.88 2.55
CA VAL A 22 -4.76 2.27 2.34
C VAL A 22 -5.40 2.79 1.04
N PRO A 23 -6.19 3.87 1.09
CA PRO A 23 -6.69 4.51 -0.12
C PRO A 23 -5.59 5.32 -0.79
N VAL A 24 -5.45 5.13 -2.10
CA VAL A 24 -4.54 5.85 -2.98
C VAL A 24 -5.36 6.80 -3.84
N THR A 25 -5.14 8.08 -3.63
CA THR A 25 -5.95 9.18 -4.19
C THR A 25 -5.13 10.08 -5.11
N GLU A 26 -3.81 10.05 -5.02
CA GLU A 26 -2.89 10.87 -5.79
C GLU A 26 -1.48 10.25 -5.81
N ASP A 27 -0.64 10.71 -6.74
CA ASP A 27 0.72 10.20 -6.91
C ASP A 27 1.67 10.80 -5.87
N LYS A 28 1.99 10.04 -4.82
CA LYS A 28 2.92 10.44 -3.76
C LYS A 28 3.52 9.25 -3.01
N LEU A 29 4.39 9.53 -2.04
CA LEU A 29 4.82 8.53 -1.07
C LEU A 29 3.73 8.27 -0.03
N TYR A 30 3.45 6.99 0.21
CA TYR A 30 2.53 6.52 1.23
C TYR A 30 3.28 5.72 2.29
N GLN A 31 3.07 6.05 3.56
CA GLN A 31 3.62 5.25 4.65
C GLN A 31 2.81 3.96 4.81
N LEU A 32 3.43 2.83 4.48
CA LEU A 32 2.77 1.53 4.52
C LEU A 32 3.10 0.75 5.79
N VAL A 33 4.26 0.96 6.41
CA VAL A 33 4.65 0.22 7.60
C VAL A 33 5.34 1.15 8.58
N GLU A 34 5.15 0.88 9.86
CA GLU A 34 5.85 1.50 10.98
C GLU A 34 6.21 0.35 11.93
N MET A 35 7.46 0.32 12.37
CA MET A 35 8.01 -0.78 13.17
C MET A 35 8.71 -0.21 14.40
N ASP A 36 8.37 -0.73 15.57
CA ASP A 36 8.99 -0.31 16.83
C ASP A 36 10.43 -0.83 16.99
N VAL A 37 10.76 -1.91 16.29
CA VAL A 37 12.03 -2.63 16.41
C VAL A 37 12.59 -2.91 15.01
N SER A 38 13.90 -2.70 14.86
CA SER A 38 14.63 -3.07 13.64
C SER A 38 14.73 -4.60 13.51
N GLY A 39 14.41 -5.13 12.34
CA GLY A 39 14.50 -6.57 12.07
C GLY A 39 14.17 -6.92 10.62
N GLU A 40 14.22 -8.22 10.33
CA GLU A 40 13.75 -8.75 9.05
C GLU A 40 12.23 -8.97 9.11
N HIS A 41 11.52 -8.41 8.13
CA HIS A 41 10.08 -8.48 8.04
C HIS A 41 9.63 -8.71 6.60
N VAL A 42 8.55 -9.46 6.43
CA VAL A 42 7.92 -9.68 5.12
C VAL A 42 6.63 -8.87 5.07
N LEU A 43 6.61 -7.85 4.21
CA LEU A 43 5.43 -7.06 3.87
C LEU A 43 4.85 -7.57 2.56
N GLU A 44 3.57 -7.91 2.57
CA GLU A 44 2.83 -8.26 1.36
C GLU A 44 1.80 -7.15 1.05
N LEU A 45 1.82 -6.68 -0.19
CA LEU A 45 0.90 -5.66 -0.70
C LEU A 45 0.01 -6.27 -1.78
N ARG A 46 -1.30 -6.09 -1.65
CA ARG A 46 -2.27 -6.50 -2.66
C ARG A 46 -2.95 -5.27 -3.24
N PHE A 47 -2.73 -5.05 -4.53
CA PHE A 47 -3.34 -3.97 -5.29
C PHE A 47 -4.69 -4.46 -5.82
N LYS A 48 -5.79 -3.84 -5.37
CA LYS A 48 -7.14 -4.25 -5.78
C LYS A 48 -7.58 -3.63 -7.12
N SER A 49 -6.81 -2.69 -7.64
CA SER A 49 -7.03 -2.05 -8.93
C SER A 49 -5.85 -2.30 -9.86
N ASN A 50 -6.13 -2.43 -11.15
CA ASN A 50 -5.12 -2.56 -12.20
C ASN A 50 -4.60 -1.19 -12.69
N THR A 51 -5.08 -0.10 -12.10
CA THR A 51 -4.67 1.28 -12.44
C THR A 51 -3.52 1.80 -11.58
N LEU A 52 -3.04 1.01 -10.62
CA LEU A 52 -1.95 1.39 -9.74
C LEU A 52 -0.62 0.92 -10.29
N GLU A 53 0.35 1.83 -10.30
CA GLU A 53 1.74 1.56 -10.59
C GLU A 53 2.59 1.94 -9.37
N ALA A 54 3.47 1.04 -8.94
CA ALA A 54 4.41 1.30 -7.86
C ALA A 54 5.78 1.64 -8.44
N PHE A 55 6.25 2.86 -8.20
CA PHE A 55 7.55 3.32 -8.72
C PHE A 55 8.73 2.88 -7.88
N ALA A 56 8.59 2.94 -6.56
CA ALA A 56 9.66 2.63 -5.62
C ALA A 56 9.11 2.24 -4.24
N PHE A 57 9.90 1.43 -3.53
CA PHE A 57 9.77 1.23 -2.09
C PHE A 57 10.95 1.93 -1.41
N THR A 58 10.64 2.77 -0.42
CA THR A 58 11.64 3.54 0.33
C THR A 58 11.51 3.22 1.82
N PHE A 59 12.62 3.33 2.55
CA PHE A 59 12.73 2.99 3.98
C PHE A 59 13.48 4.11 4.69
N GLY A 60 13.08 4.42 5.93
CA GLY A 60 13.66 5.47 6.75
C GLY A 60 13.15 5.40 8.18
#